data_AF-K1E534-F1
#
_entry.id   AF-K1E534-F1
#
_cell.length_a   1.000
_cell.length_b   1.000
_cell.length_c   1.000
_cell.angle_alpha   90.00
_cell.angle_beta   90.00
_cell.angle_gamma   90.00
#
_symmetry.space_group_name_H-M   'P 1'
#
loop_
_entity.id
_entity.type
_entity.pdbx_description
1 polymer ?
#
loop_
_entity_poly.entity_id
_entity_poly.type
_entity_poly.pdbx_seq_one_letter_code
_entity_poly.pdbx_strand_id
1 'polypeptide(L)'
;MPASTPAERALLSSIAAHTSWANTEDRSARTAPARRALDAKFLEQAGGDPKRAEHLRKAHFQRLALKSAQSRRRAREATEAARSAEAELEALGGAHA
;
A
#
# COMPACT_ATOMS: atom_id res chain seq x y z
N MET A 1 12.14 29.16 8.80
CA MET A 1 12.60 27.80 9.14
C MET A 1 13.00 27.11 7.86
N PRO A 2 14.22 26.56 7.72
CA PRO A 2 14.57 25.77 6.55
C PRO A 2 13.61 24.56 6.43
N ALA A 3 13.25 24.20 5.20
CA ALA A 3 12.43 23.02 4.95
C ALA A 3 13.24 21.76 5.26
N SER A 4 12.66 20.82 6.01
CA SER A 4 13.30 19.55 6.35
C SER A 4 13.56 18.72 5.09
N THR A 5 14.70 18.05 5.04
CA THR A 5 15.07 17.11 3.97
C THR A 5 14.14 15.87 3.97
N PRO A 6 14.06 15.10 2.87
CA PRO A 6 13.29 13.85 2.85
C PRO A 6 13.70 12.85 3.93
N ALA A 7 15.00 12.73 4.23
CA ALA A 7 15.52 11.82 5.25
C ALA A 7 15.07 12.23 6.66
N GLU A 8 15.11 13.52 6.99
CA GLU A 8 14.63 14.04 8.27
C GLU A 8 13.12 13.83 8.44
N ARG A 9 12.32 14.02 7.38
CA ARG A 9 10.86 13.75 7.43
C ARG A 9 10.55 12.28 7.68
N ALA A 10 11.33 11.37 7.08
CA ALA A 10 11.18 9.94 7.33
C ALA A 10 11.51 9.60 8.79
N LEU A 11 12.60 10.14 9.33
CA LEU A 11 12.98 9.93 10.74
C LEU A 11 11.91 10.47 11.69
N LEU A 12 11.42 11.68 11.47
CA LEU A 12 10.33 12.27 12.27
C LEU A 12 9.06 11.43 12.24
N SER A 13 8.70 10.88 11.07
CA SER A 13 7.53 10.01 10.93
C SER A 13 7.68 8.72 11.73
N SER A 14 8.88 8.12 11.72
CA SER A 14 9.19 6.93 12.50
C SER A 14 9.13 7.20 14.01
N ILE A 15 9.70 8.31 14.48
CA ILE A 15 9.63 8.73 15.89
C ILE A 15 8.16 8.87 16.30
N ALA A 16 7.36 9.60 15.52
CA ALA A 16 5.95 9.81 15.81
C ALA A 16 5.16 8.49 15.85
N ALA A 17 5.44 7.56 14.94
CA ALA A 17 4.79 6.24 14.94
C ALA A 17 5.12 5.44 16.21
N HIS A 18 6.39 5.37 16.61
CA HIS A 18 6.80 4.67 17.83
C HIS A 18 6.20 5.30 19.08
N THR A 19 6.27 6.63 19.23
CA THR A 19 5.64 7.34 20.34
C THR A 19 4.13 7.10 20.39
N SER A 20 3.47 7.17 19.23
CA SER A 20 2.02 6.94 19.15
C SER A 20 1.64 5.53 19.60
N TRP A 21 2.40 4.51 19.23
CA TRP A 21 2.15 3.13 19.65
C TRP A 21 2.51 2.87 21.11
N ALA A 22 3.56 3.52 21.63
CA ALA A 22 3.89 3.46 23.05
C ALA A 22 2.75 4.03 23.92
N ASN A 23 2.09 5.10 23.45
CA ASN A 23 0.94 5.71 24.13
C ASN A 23 -0.39 4.94 23.93
N THR A 24 -0.38 3.83 23.18
CA THR A 24 -1.59 3.03 22.93
C THR A 24 -1.65 1.85 23.90
N GLU A 25 -2.43 1.99 24.97
CA GLU A 25 -2.64 0.94 25.96
C GLU A 25 -3.44 -0.24 25.39
N ASP A 26 -4.58 0.04 24.76
CA ASP A 26 -5.40 -0.95 24.06
C ASP A 26 -5.29 -0.80 22.53
N ARG A 27 -4.51 -1.72 21.93
CA ARG A 27 -4.30 -1.79 20.48
C ARG A 27 -5.57 -2.14 19.70
N SER A 28 -6.42 -2.98 20.27
CA SER A 28 -7.69 -3.39 19.65
C SER A 28 -8.67 -2.23 19.61
N ALA A 29 -8.78 -1.48 20.72
CA ALA A 29 -9.63 -0.30 20.80
C ALA A 29 -9.22 0.79 19.81
N ARG A 30 -7.91 1.05 19.64
CA ARG A 30 -7.40 2.05 18.70
C ARG A 30 -7.93 1.86 17.26
N THR A 31 -8.09 0.62 16.82
CA THR A 31 -8.53 0.31 15.44
C THR A 31 -10.01 -0.06 15.34
N ALA A 32 -10.70 -0.25 16.46
CA ALA A 32 -12.10 -0.69 16.47
C ALA A 32 -13.06 0.28 15.74
N PRO A 33 -12.95 1.62 15.87
CA PRO A 33 -13.80 2.55 15.13
C PRO A 33 -13.67 2.41 13.61
N ALA A 34 -12.44 2.26 13.11
CA ALA A 34 -12.20 2.10 11.68
C ALA A 34 -12.77 0.77 11.15
N ARG A 35 -12.63 -0.32 11.92
CA ARG A 35 -13.23 -1.62 11.57
C ARG A 35 -14.75 -1.52 11.50
N ARG A 36 -15.39 -0.92 12.52
CA ARG A 36 -16.84 -0.70 12.54
C ARG A 36 -17.33 0.16 11.38
N ALA A 37 -16.63 1.24 11.05
CA ALA A 37 -16.99 2.10 9.94
C ALA A 37 -16.92 1.36 8.58
N LEU A 38 -15.91 0.50 8.40
CA LEU A 38 -15.78 -0.31 7.20
C LEU A 38 -16.93 -1.33 7.07
N ASP A 39 -17.28 -2.00 8.15
CA ASP A 39 -18.40 -2.96 8.14
C ASP A 39 -19.74 -2.24 7.92
N ALA A 40 -19.96 -1.08 8.56
CA ALA A 40 -21.15 -0.25 8.38
C ALA A 40 -21.33 0.19 6.92
N LYS A 41 -20.26 0.60 6.24
CA LYS A 41 -20.29 0.95 4.81
C LYS A 41 -20.84 -0.18 3.95
N PHE A 42 -20.39 -1.42 4.18
CA PHE A 42 -20.88 -2.55 3.39
C PHE A 42 -22.32 -2.92 3.73
N LEU A 43 -22.73 -2.76 4.99
CA LEU A 43 -24.10 -2.97 5.41
C LEU A 43 -25.05 -1.94 4.78
N GLU A 44 -24.66 -0.67 4.74
CA GLU A 44 -25.41 0.40 4.08
C GLU A 44 -25.55 0.13 2.57
N GLN A 45 -24.45 -0.24 1.89
CA GLN A 45 -24.48 -0.60 0.47
C GLN A 45 -25.34 -1.84 0.18
N ALA A 46 -25.46 -2.75 1.15
CA ALA A 46 -26.32 -3.91 1.06
C ALA A 46 -27.79 -3.59 1.37
N GLY A 47 -28.13 -2.35 1.76
CA GLY A 47 -29.48 -1.98 2.20
C GLY A 47 -29.87 -2.67 3.50
N GLY A 48 -28.92 -2.93 4.39
CA GLY A 48 -29.15 -3.58 5.68
C GLY A 48 -29.09 -5.11 5.69
N ASP A 49 -28.90 -5.77 4.54
CA ASP A 49 -28.75 -7.23 4.48
C ASP A 49 -27.32 -7.69 4.85
N PRO A 50 -27.13 -8.41 5.98
CA PRO A 50 -25.81 -8.84 6.42
C PRO A 50 -25.11 -9.84 5.48
N LYS A 51 -25.85 -10.73 4.82
CA LYS A 51 -25.28 -11.71 3.90
C LYS A 51 -24.77 -11.03 2.65
N ARG A 52 -25.57 -10.10 2.09
CA ARG A 52 -25.12 -9.26 0.96
C ARG A 52 -23.92 -8.40 1.33
N ALA A 53 -23.90 -7.82 2.53
CA ALA A 53 -22.75 -7.03 3.01
C ALA A 53 -21.47 -7.86 3.08
N GLU A 54 -21.56 -9.11 3.56
CA GLU A 54 -20.42 -10.03 3.60
C GLU A 54 -19.87 -10.33 2.19
N HIS A 55 -20.75 -10.59 1.22
CA HIS A 55 -20.36 -10.79 -0.18
C HIS A 55 -19.71 -9.53 -0.78
N LEU A 56 -20.25 -8.34 -0.52
CA LEU A 56 -19.66 -7.07 -0.97
C LEU A 56 -18.26 -6.85 -0.38
N ARG A 57 -18.09 -7.14 0.92
CA ARG A 57 -16.80 -7.05 1.61
C ARG A 57 -15.78 -8.01 1.00
N LYS A 58 -16.16 -9.28 0.76
CA LYS A 58 -15.31 -10.28 0.09
C LYS A 58 -14.89 -9.81 -1.30
N ALA A 59 -15.85 -9.35 -2.12
CA ALA A 59 -15.58 -8.82 -3.45
C ALA A 59 -14.64 -7.61 -3.43
N HIS A 60 -14.79 -6.70 -2.45
CA HIS A 60 -13.90 -5.56 -2.28
C HIS A 60 -12.44 -5.98 -2.09
N PHE A 61 -12.17 -6.90 -1.16
CA PHE A 61 -10.80 -7.37 -0.91
C PHE A 61 -10.23 -8.19 -2.07
N GLN A 62 -11.06 -8.97 -2.78
CA GLN A 62 -10.63 -9.67 -4.00
C GLN A 62 -10.21 -8.69 -5.10
N ARG A 63 -10.96 -7.60 -5.32
CA ARG A 63 -10.56 -6.55 -6.28
C ARG A 63 -9.23 -5.88 -5.87
N LEU A 64 -9.03 -5.62 -4.58
CA LEU A 64 -7.78 -5.05 -4.06
C LEU A 64 -6.60 -6.01 -4.29
N ALA A 65 -6.79 -7.30 -4.01
CA ALA A 65 -5.78 -8.33 -4.25
C ALA A 65 -5.41 -8.45 -5.73
N LEU A 66 -6.40 -8.43 -6.63
CA LEU A 66 -6.19 -8.45 -8.08
C LEU A 66 -5.37 -7.24 -8.53
N LYS A 67 -5.75 -6.03 -8.11
CA LYS A 67 -5.03 -4.80 -8.45
C LYS A 67 -3.59 -4.84 -7.95
N SER A 68 -3.38 -5.36 -6.73
CA SER A 68 -2.06 -5.53 -6.14
C SER A 68 -1.20 -6.52 -6.94
N ALA A 69 -1.76 -7.66 -7.36
CA ALA A 69 -1.07 -8.64 -8.20
C ALA A 69 -0.68 -8.04 -9.55
N GLN A 70 -1.60 -7.32 -10.21
CA GLN A 70 -1.33 -6.63 -11.47
C GLN A 70 -0.21 -5.58 -11.32
N SER A 71 -0.24 -4.78 -10.24
CA SER A 71 0.81 -3.80 -9.96
C SER A 71 2.18 -4.44 -9.79
N ARG A 72 2.27 -5.56 -9.06
CA ARG A 72 3.52 -6.29 -8.88
C ARG A 72 4.07 -6.85 -10.19
N ARG A 73 3.21 -7.35 -11.08
CA ARG A 73 3.66 -7.82 -12.41
C ARG A 73 4.25 -6.68 -13.23
N ARG A 74 3.53 -5.56 -13.34
CA ARG A 74 4.00 -4.38 -14.08
C ARG A 74 5.34 -3.85 -13.56
N ALA A 75 5.53 -3.84 -12.24
CA ALA A 75 6.80 -3.42 -11.64
C ALA A 75 7.96 -4.36 -12.03
N ARG A 76 7.71 -5.68 -12.10
CA ARG A 76 8.71 -6.67 -12.54
C ARG A 76 9.04 -6.47 -14.01
N GLU A 77 8.03 -6.40 -14.87
CA GLU A 77 8.17 -6.14 -16.31
C GLU A 77 8.98 -4.85 -16.57
N ALA A 78 8.68 -3.76 -15.84
CA ALA A 78 9.43 -2.51 -15.96
C ALA A 78 10.89 -2.64 -15.50
N THR A 79 11.15 -3.35 -14.41
CA THR A 79 12.52 -3.58 -13.92
C THR A 79 13.32 -4.49 -14.85
N GLU A 80 12.67 -5.45 -15.48
CA GLU A 80 13.29 -6.33 -16.49
C GLU A 80 13.60 -5.57 -17.77
N ALA A 81 12.67 -4.75 -18.26
CA ALA A 81 12.88 -3.89 -19.42
C ALA A 81 13.99 -2.86 -19.19
N ALA A 82 14.09 -2.28 -18.00
CA ALA A 82 15.19 -1.39 -17.64
C ALA A 82 16.53 -2.12 -17.66
N ARG A 83 16.60 -3.33 -17.07
CA ARG A 83 17.81 -4.15 -17.08
C ARG A 83 18.23 -4.59 -18.48
N SER A 84 17.29 -4.95 -19.35
CA SER A 84 17.62 -5.29 -20.74
C SER A 84 18.14 -4.07 -21.50
N ALA A 85 17.51 -2.90 -21.31
CA ALA A 85 17.97 -1.66 -21.94
C ALA A 85 19.37 -1.25 -21.45
N GLU A 86 19.67 -1.39 -20.15
CA GLU A 86 21.01 -1.17 -19.59
C GLU A 86 22.03 -2.11 -20.22
N ALA A 87 21.71 -3.40 -20.35
CA ALA A 87 22.60 -4.38 -20.97
C ALA A 87 22.82 -4.13 -22.48
N GLU A 88 21.78 -3.71 -23.21
CA GLU A 88 21.90 -3.33 -24.62
C GLU A 88 22.78 -2.08 -24.79
N LEU A 89 22.63 -1.07 -23.94
CA LEU A 89 23.47 0.13 -23.94
C LEU A 89 24.93 -0.21 -23.61
N GLU A 90 25.17 -1.08 -22.64
CA GLU A 90 26.52 -1.55 -22.30
C GLU A 90 27.16 -2.31 -23.48
N ALA A 91 26.42 -3.20 -24.13
CA ALA A 91 26.91 -3.93 -25.31
C ALA A 91 27.25 -3.01 -26.49
N LEU A 92 26.43 -1.98 -26.73
CA LEU A 92 26.70 -0.96 -27.77
C LEU A 92 27.88 -0.06 -27.40
N GLY A 93 28.02 0.32 -26.13
CA GLY A 93 29.15 1.12 -25.64
C GLY A 93 30.49 0.35 -25.67
N GLY A 94 30.45 -0.96 -25.41
CA GLY A 94 31.61 -1.85 -25.50
C GLY A 94 32.06 -2.14 -26.94
N ALA A 95 31.21 -1.89 -27.95
CA ALA A 95 31.57 -2.04 -29.36
C ALA A 95 32.37 -0.83 -29.92
N HIS A 96 32.57 0.22 -29.12
CA HIS A 96 33.25 1.46 -29.50
C HIS A 96 34.56 1.73 -28.75
N ALA A 97 35.09 0.75 -28.01
CA ALA A 97 36.40 0.79 -27.35
C ALA A 97 37.35 -0.24 -27.98
#